data_AF-A0A369W732-F1
#
_entry.id   AF-A0A369W732-F1
#
_cell.length_a   1.000
_cell.length_b   1.000
_cell.length_c   1.000
_cell.angle_alpha   90.00
_cell.angle_beta   90.00
_cell.angle_gamma   90.00
#
_symmetry.space_group_name_H-M   'P 1'
#
loop_
_entity.id
_entity.type
_entity.pdbx_description
1 polymer ?
#
loop_
_entity_poly.entity_id
_entity_poly.type
_entity_poly.pdbx_seq_one_letter_code
_entity_poly.pdbx_strand_id
1 'polypeptide(L)'
;MSFSGIGAAHIAQAIAVGVSGRQGGGRIVAWGDSFTQGAGASSGVTRYPAVASGLFTPPRTVVNMGIGGQSSRQIAARQGGVPITVSAAGDVVAAWERREWAFDFESSAQGWVLRQTTSGQSLTVSGGRLRPDNLSISLEGVLFHLGTPIPQGWEILVDVDLPINETGRPILCGLLTAATPAGVWNTDPPNRTLDLGLNEGLAFVAGPNTRAIGILTNTGPVTLSGFEIESVRVVATGPNVGTVITDKSVNVLMNSGAHTGTLAGTLAGVPGVMSTDAAGQWIFTRDRPGPAVPCPPGTAFVPHQAAQLRRYPAWIWAGRNNFIASEAVKADIAAMVGHLGHGRYLVAGILNGATEKIGTPEHAAITALNVDLAQIHGERFVDLRAMLIAAGHPVTDAADIADDVVPASFRSGNLHLNDAGYHHVATAMVARTMALRF
;
A
#
# COMPACT_ATOMS: atom_id res chain seq x y z
N MET A 1 20.43 13.62 30.51
CA MET A 1 19.20 14.05 29.81
C MET A 1 19.11 13.23 28.53
N SER A 2 18.17 12.30 28.52
CA SER A 2 18.04 11.21 27.55
C SER A 2 17.52 11.70 26.20
N PHE A 3 18.21 11.32 25.13
CA PHE A 3 17.60 11.16 23.82
C PHE A 3 17.02 9.74 23.75
N SER A 4 15.71 9.63 23.95
CA SER A 4 14.96 8.38 23.80
C SER A 4 14.60 8.22 22.32
N GLY A 5 15.00 7.09 21.73
CA GLY A 5 14.72 6.73 20.35
C GLY A 5 13.23 6.59 20.07
N ILE A 6 12.83 7.02 18.88
CA ILE A 6 11.57 6.63 18.25
C ILE A 6 11.95 5.60 17.19
N GLY A 7 11.91 4.33 17.60
CA GLY A 7 12.04 3.18 16.74
C GLY A 7 10.84 3.05 15.81
N ALA A 8 11.13 2.51 14.63
CA ALA A 8 10.20 2.24 13.55
C ALA A 8 9.06 1.31 14.01
N ALA A 9 7.84 1.86 14.12
CA ALA A 9 6.59 1.11 14.17
C ALA A 9 5.40 2.01 13.83
N HIS A 10 5.36 2.57 12.61
CA HIS A 10 4.10 2.97 11.99
C HIS A 10 3.76 1.95 10.92
N ILE A 11 3.33 0.78 11.40
CA ILE A 11 2.64 -0.24 10.63
C ILE A 11 1.44 0.43 9.97
N ALA A 12 1.38 0.31 8.65
CA ALA A 12 0.27 0.73 7.82
C ALA A 12 -1.06 0.20 8.38
N GLN A 13 -1.82 1.07 9.04
CA GLN A 13 -3.26 0.87 9.17
C GLN A 13 -3.90 1.19 7.82
N ALA A 14 -3.76 0.25 6.88
CA ALA A 14 -4.79 0.07 5.88
C ALA A 14 -6.05 -0.30 6.66
N ILE A 15 -7.03 0.59 6.70
CA ILE A 15 -8.39 0.27 7.09
C ILE A 15 -8.92 -0.69 6.03
N ALA A 16 -8.60 -1.97 6.19
CA ALA A 16 -9.32 -3.07 5.62
C ALA A 16 -10.64 -3.18 6.39
N VAL A 17 -11.64 -2.39 5.99
CA VAL A 17 -13.02 -2.76 6.31
C VAL A 17 -13.34 -3.99 5.48
N GLY A 18 -12.99 -5.14 6.04
CA GLY A 18 -13.63 -6.39 5.70
C GLY A 18 -15.08 -6.31 6.12
N VAL A 19 -15.97 -6.08 5.16
CA VAL A 19 -17.28 -6.73 5.19
C VAL A 19 -17.20 -7.87 4.20
N SER A 20 -16.71 -9.02 4.68
CA SER A 20 -17.02 -10.32 4.12
C SER A 20 -18.51 -10.57 4.32
N GLY A 21 -19.31 -10.04 3.40
CA GLY A 21 -20.73 -10.30 3.28
C GLY A 21 -21.03 -10.38 1.80
N ARG A 22 -21.61 -11.49 1.37
CA ARG A 22 -22.07 -11.69 -0.01
C ARG A 22 -23.21 -10.69 -0.29
N GLN A 23 -22.87 -9.46 -0.65
CA GLN A 23 -23.82 -8.38 -0.94
C GLN A 23 -24.22 -8.45 -2.42
N GLY A 24 -25.46 -8.87 -2.67
CA GLY A 24 -26.05 -9.08 -4.00
C GLY A 24 -26.37 -7.81 -4.80
N GLY A 25 -25.62 -6.72 -4.63
CA GLY A 25 -25.72 -5.50 -5.43
C GLY A 25 -24.44 -5.25 -6.22
N GLY A 26 -24.56 -4.86 -7.51
CA GLY A 26 -23.40 -4.50 -8.34
C GLY A 26 -22.59 -3.33 -7.74
N ARG A 27 -21.27 -3.32 -7.92
CA ARG A 27 -20.41 -2.20 -7.47
C ARG A 27 -20.33 -1.12 -8.54
N ILE A 28 -20.21 0.13 -8.10
CA ILE A 28 -19.96 1.33 -8.93
C ILE A 28 -18.69 2.01 -8.40
N VAL A 29 -17.94 2.68 -9.27
CA VAL A 29 -16.70 3.37 -8.88
C VAL A 29 -16.79 4.83 -9.27
N ALA A 30 -16.61 5.72 -8.30
CA ALA A 30 -16.66 7.16 -8.48
C ALA A 30 -15.24 7.75 -8.54
N TRP A 31 -14.82 8.24 -9.70
CA TRP A 31 -13.54 8.90 -9.95
C TRP A 31 -13.73 10.40 -10.03
N GLY A 32 -12.90 11.16 -9.29
CA GLY A 32 -12.95 12.61 -9.38
C GLY A 32 -11.99 13.34 -8.45
N ASP A 33 -12.26 14.63 -8.29
CA ASP A 33 -11.51 15.53 -7.41
C ASP A 33 -12.14 15.63 -6.00
N SER A 34 -12.02 16.81 -5.37
CA SER A 34 -12.61 17.14 -4.06
C SER A 34 -14.13 16.94 -3.98
N PHE A 35 -14.87 17.14 -5.08
CA PHE A 35 -16.31 16.86 -5.08
C PHE A 35 -16.61 15.37 -4.93
N THR A 36 -15.78 14.53 -5.53
CA THR A 36 -15.88 13.07 -5.34
C THR A 36 -15.33 12.63 -4.00
N GLN A 37 -14.24 13.24 -3.53
CA GLN A 37 -13.73 13.01 -2.19
C GLN A 37 -14.77 13.36 -1.11
N GLY A 38 -15.68 14.30 -1.41
CA GLY A 38 -16.75 14.75 -0.51
C GLY A 38 -16.34 15.93 0.37
N ALA A 39 -15.44 16.80 -0.11
CA ALA A 39 -15.07 18.02 0.61
C ALA A 39 -16.31 18.88 0.89
N GLY A 40 -16.44 19.43 2.10
CA GLY A 40 -17.61 20.19 2.54
C GLY A 40 -18.73 19.37 3.18
N ALA A 41 -18.72 18.03 3.04
CA ALA A 41 -19.61 17.14 3.78
C ALA A 41 -19.23 17.13 5.28
N SER A 42 -20.23 17.07 6.16
CA SER A 42 -20.02 17.01 7.61
C SER A 42 -19.37 15.70 8.08
N SER A 43 -19.52 14.62 7.31
CA SER A 43 -19.01 13.29 7.66
C SER A 43 -18.70 12.44 6.43
N GLY A 44 -18.06 11.28 6.65
CA GLY A 44 -17.82 10.30 5.59
C GLY A 44 -19.08 9.72 4.95
N VAL A 45 -20.18 9.62 5.71
CA VAL A 45 -21.44 9.00 5.27
C VAL A 45 -22.34 9.96 4.50
N THR A 46 -22.12 11.27 4.61
CA THR A 46 -22.89 12.31 3.90
C THR A 46 -22.26 12.73 2.56
N ARG A 47 -21.13 12.13 2.19
CA ARG A 47 -20.52 12.30 0.86
C ARG A 47 -21.37 11.61 -0.20
N TYR A 48 -21.48 12.17 -1.40
CA TYR A 48 -22.40 11.62 -2.41
C TYR A 48 -22.20 10.13 -2.75
N PRO A 49 -20.98 9.55 -2.80
CA PRO A 49 -20.85 8.11 -3.06
C PRO A 49 -21.42 7.26 -1.92
N ALA A 50 -21.24 7.70 -0.67
CA ALA A 50 -21.78 7.02 0.50
C ALA A 50 -23.30 7.13 0.56
N VAL A 51 -23.85 8.33 0.34
CA VAL A 51 -25.31 8.55 0.25
C VAL A 51 -25.92 7.72 -0.88
N ALA A 52 -25.33 7.77 -2.08
CA ALA A 52 -25.79 7.03 -3.24
C ALA A 52 -25.86 5.52 -3.00
N SER A 53 -24.93 4.97 -2.22
CA SER A 53 -24.91 3.53 -1.91
C SER A 53 -26.21 3.04 -1.27
N GLY A 54 -26.84 3.88 -0.43
CA GLY A 54 -28.11 3.60 0.24
C GLY A 54 -29.36 3.90 -0.58
N LEU A 55 -29.25 4.65 -1.69
CA LEU A 55 -30.38 5.01 -2.54
C LEU A 55 -30.74 3.94 -3.58
N PHE A 56 -29.85 2.97 -3.82
CA PHE A 56 -30.15 1.85 -4.70
C PHE A 56 -31.06 0.81 -4.02
N THR A 57 -31.90 0.14 -4.82
CA THR A 57 -32.70 -1.01 -4.39
C THR A 57 -32.42 -2.22 -5.29
N PRO A 58 -31.75 -3.29 -4.78
CA PRO A 58 -31.08 -3.35 -3.47
C PRO A 58 -29.89 -2.39 -3.38
N PRO A 59 -29.41 -2.05 -2.16
CA PRO A 59 -28.23 -1.21 -1.97
C PRO A 59 -27.01 -1.71 -2.76
N ARG A 60 -26.21 -0.77 -3.25
CA ARG A 60 -24.99 -1.05 -4.05
C ARG A 60 -23.80 -0.35 -3.40
N THR A 61 -22.62 -0.95 -3.49
CA THR A 61 -21.39 -0.28 -3.05
C THR A 61 -20.93 0.72 -4.11
N VAL A 62 -20.81 2.00 -3.74
CA VAL A 62 -20.12 3.02 -4.56
C VAL A 62 -18.74 3.30 -3.97
N VAL A 63 -17.70 2.84 -4.67
CA VAL A 63 -16.29 3.02 -4.26
C VAL A 63 -15.87 4.46 -4.56
N ASN A 64 -15.45 5.19 -3.53
CA ASN A 64 -14.98 6.57 -3.67
C ASN A 64 -13.48 6.61 -4.00
N MET A 65 -13.15 7.07 -5.22
CA MET A 65 -11.78 7.26 -5.72
C MET A 65 -11.42 8.75 -5.86
N GLY A 66 -12.13 9.63 -5.16
CA GLY A 66 -11.93 11.07 -5.20
C GLY A 66 -10.72 11.55 -4.40
N ILE A 67 -9.93 12.46 -4.99
CA ILE A 67 -8.79 13.10 -4.30
C ILE A 67 -8.82 14.60 -4.56
N GLY A 68 -8.83 15.39 -3.48
CA GLY A 68 -8.92 16.84 -3.53
C GLY A 68 -7.83 17.49 -4.37
N GLY A 69 -8.20 18.56 -5.09
CA GLY A 69 -7.27 19.39 -5.87
C GLY A 69 -6.66 18.74 -7.10
N GLN A 70 -7.04 17.51 -7.48
CA GLN A 70 -6.51 16.87 -8.67
C GLN A 70 -7.16 17.37 -9.97
N SER A 71 -6.35 17.55 -11.01
CA SER A 71 -6.81 17.84 -12.37
C SER A 71 -7.43 16.61 -13.05
N SER A 72 -8.14 16.80 -14.17
CA SER A 72 -8.62 15.70 -15.01
C SER A 72 -7.51 14.73 -15.38
N ARG A 73 -6.31 15.23 -15.69
CA ARG A 73 -5.15 14.44 -16.09
C ARG A 73 -4.69 13.49 -14.99
N GLN A 74 -4.63 13.97 -13.76
CA GLN A 74 -4.23 13.18 -12.59
C GLN A 74 -5.27 12.11 -12.25
N ILE A 75 -6.56 12.47 -12.33
CA ILE A 75 -7.67 11.52 -12.12
C ILE A 75 -7.62 10.42 -13.20
N ALA A 76 -7.46 10.81 -14.46
CA ALA A 76 -7.35 9.87 -15.58
C ALA A 76 -6.13 8.96 -15.45
N ALA A 77 -5.01 9.47 -14.92
CA ALA A 77 -3.82 8.67 -14.69
C ALA A 77 -4.01 7.63 -13.59
N ARG A 78 -4.63 7.99 -12.46
CA ARG A 78 -4.96 7.02 -11.39
C ARG A 78 -5.99 5.99 -11.83
N GLN A 79 -6.95 6.41 -12.66
CA GLN A 79 -7.97 5.52 -13.19
C GLN A 79 -7.42 4.56 -14.26
N GLY A 80 -6.28 4.88 -14.87
CA GLY A 80 -5.60 4.07 -15.88
C GLY A 80 -5.84 4.51 -17.33
N GLY A 81 -6.69 5.53 -17.56
CA GLY A 81 -6.90 6.16 -18.86
C GLY A 81 -5.67 6.85 -19.42
N VAL A 82 -4.83 7.38 -18.54
CA VAL A 82 -3.58 8.04 -18.90
C VAL A 82 -2.40 7.24 -18.33
N PRO A 83 -1.40 6.87 -19.15
CA PRO A 83 -0.21 6.20 -18.62
C PRO A 83 0.55 7.08 -17.62
N ILE A 84 0.94 6.49 -16.50
CA ILE A 84 1.94 7.07 -15.58
C ILE A 84 3.27 6.49 -16.00
N THR A 85 4.11 7.25 -16.68
CA THR A 85 5.50 6.87 -16.95
C THR A 85 6.45 7.52 -15.94
N VAL A 86 7.51 6.80 -15.57
CA VAL A 86 8.52 7.22 -14.60
C VAL A 86 9.93 6.89 -15.07
N SER A 87 10.92 7.54 -14.47
CA SER A 87 12.34 7.18 -14.57
C SER A 87 12.87 6.79 -13.20
N ALA A 88 13.52 5.64 -13.09
CA ALA A 88 14.10 5.16 -11.84
C ALA A 88 15.58 5.59 -11.72
N ALA A 89 16.05 5.85 -10.51
CA ALA A 89 17.46 6.10 -10.27
C ALA A 89 18.31 4.91 -10.74
N GLY A 90 19.30 5.18 -11.60
CA GLY A 90 20.14 4.14 -12.19
C GLY A 90 19.43 3.23 -13.19
N ASP A 91 18.24 3.61 -13.69
CA ASP A 91 17.44 2.86 -14.66
C ASP A 91 17.12 1.43 -14.22
N VAL A 92 16.99 1.21 -12.92
CA VAL A 92 16.68 -0.09 -12.32
C VAL A 92 15.67 0.05 -11.18
N VAL A 93 14.77 -0.92 -11.05
CA VAL A 93 14.16 -1.20 -9.75
C VAL A 93 15.23 -1.91 -8.91
N ALA A 94 15.66 -1.28 -7.82
CA ALA A 94 16.75 -1.76 -6.96
C ALA A 94 16.46 -3.13 -6.37
N ALA A 95 17.46 -4.02 -6.31
CA ALA A 95 17.33 -5.35 -5.71
C ALA A 95 16.89 -5.27 -4.24
N TRP A 96 16.19 -6.29 -3.77
CA TRP A 96 15.96 -6.51 -2.35
C TRP A 96 16.35 -7.93 -2.01
N GLU A 97 17.46 -8.10 -1.30
CA GLU A 97 18.04 -9.41 -1.04
C GLU A 97 17.36 -10.14 0.12
N ARG A 98 17.16 -11.44 -0.08
CA ARG A 98 16.74 -12.41 0.94
C ARG A 98 17.58 -13.67 0.77
N ARG A 99 18.07 -14.22 1.89
CA ARG A 99 18.81 -15.48 1.95
C ARG A 99 18.08 -16.40 2.92
N GLU A 100 17.92 -17.67 2.54
CA GLU A 100 17.17 -18.64 3.32
C GLU A 100 17.93 -19.96 3.43
N TRP A 101 17.93 -20.53 4.63
CA TRP A 101 18.44 -21.85 4.94
C TRP A 101 17.38 -22.62 5.70
N ALA A 102 17.19 -23.89 5.36
CA ALA A 102 16.23 -24.76 6.04
C ALA A 102 16.85 -26.16 6.20
N PHE A 103 16.67 -26.75 7.38
CA PHE A 103 17.23 -28.03 7.79
C PHE A 103 16.17 -28.86 8.51
N ASP A 104 16.00 -30.12 8.07
CA ASP A 104 15.09 -31.12 8.64
C ASP A 104 15.84 -32.32 9.26
N PHE A 105 17.17 -32.38 9.09
CA PHE A 105 18.06 -33.40 9.64
C PHE A 105 17.65 -34.86 9.41
N GLU A 106 16.88 -35.15 8.35
CA GLU A 106 16.43 -36.52 8.05
C GLU A 106 17.58 -37.50 7.81
N SER A 107 18.70 -37.01 7.27
CA SER A 107 19.84 -37.87 6.89
C SER A 107 21.23 -37.26 7.07
N SER A 108 21.37 -35.98 7.43
CA SER A 108 22.67 -35.31 7.39
C SER A 108 22.78 -34.09 8.32
N ALA A 109 23.96 -33.91 8.92
CA ALA A 109 24.36 -32.72 9.66
C ALA A 109 25.12 -31.71 8.79
N GLN A 110 25.07 -31.83 7.46
CA GLN A 110 25.91 -31.05 6.55
C GLN A 110 25.80 -29.54 6.81
N GLY A 111 26.95 -28.89 6.96
CA GLY A 111 27.06 -27.45 7.23
C GLY A 111 26.99 -27.07 8.72
N TRP A 112 26.64 -28.02 9.60
CA TRP A 112 26.69 -27.86 11.04
C TRP A 112 27.99 -28.42 11.61
N VAL A 113 28.56 -27.70 12.58
CA VAL A 113 29.78 -28.10 13.29
C VAL A 113 29.57 -27.96 14.79
N LEU A 114 30.33 -28.71 15.58
CA LEU A 114 30.31 -28.53 17.02
C LEU A 114 31.09 -27.29 17.42
N ARG A 115 30.56 -26.58 18.42
CA ARG A 115 31.37 -25.69 19.24
C ARG A 115 31.96 -26.49 20.39
N GLN A 116 33.14 -27.08 20.15
CA GLN A 116 33.86 -27.85 21.17
C GLN A 116 34.89 -26.96 21.88
N THR A 117 34.92 -27.05 23.20
CA THR A 117 35.93 -26.43 24.07
C THR A 117 36.71 -27.45 24.89
N THR A 118 36.27 -28.71 24.86
CA THR A 118 36.92 -29.88 25.49
C THR A 118 36.95 -31.04 24.49
N SER A 119 37.47 -32.22 24.87
CA SER A 119 37.50 -33.40 23.99
C SER A 119 36.37 -34.39 24.32
N GLY A 120 35.91 -35.15 23.33
CA GLY A 120 34.96 -36.25 23.50
C GLY A 120 33.50 -35.95 23.12
N GLN A 121 33.18 -34.72 22.70
CA GLN A 121 31.87 -34.40 22.11
C GLN A 121 31.73 -34.98 20.71
N SER A 122 30.50 -35.30 20.34
CA SER A 122 30.14 -35.79 19.01
C SER A 122 28.87 -35.12 18.51
N LEU A 123 28.72 -35.03 17.19
CA LEU A 123 27.54 -34.50 16.54
C LEU A 123 26.99 -35.61 15.67
N THR A 124 25.79 -36.06 16.00
CA THR A 124 25.16 -37.18 15.32
C THR A 124 23.84 -36.73 14.69
N VAL A 125 23.43 -37.47 13.67
CA VAL A 125 22.06 -37.41 13.16
C VAL A 125 21.47 -38.78 13.35
N SER A 126 20.36 -38.85 14.09
CA SER A 126 19.67 -40.10 14.39
C SER A 126 18.17 -39.82 14.50
N GLY A 127 17.34 -40.67 13.90
CA GLY A 127 15.89 -40.52 13.95
C GLY A 127 15.36 -39.19 13.41
N GLY A 128 16.04 -38.62 12.40
CA GLY A 128 15.67 -37.33 11.80
C GLY A 128 16.04 -36.10 12.63
N ARG A 129 16.95 -36.23 13.61
CA ARG A 129 17.29 -35.14 14.53
C ARG A 129 18.79 -34.93 14.62
N LEU A 130 19.20 -33.67 14.68
CA LEU A 130 20.58 -33.28 14.96
C LEU A 130 20.81 -33.30 16.47
N ARG A 131 21.84 -34.02 16.91
CA ARG A 131 22.14 -34.19 18.33
C ARG A 131 23.62 -33.96 18.64
N PRO A 132 23.98 -32.84 19.29
CA PRO A 132 25.27 -32.72 19.98
C PRO A 132 25.25 -33.48 21.32
N ASP A 133 26.24 -34.34 21.53
CA ASP A 133 26.39 -35.18 22.72
C ASP A 133 27.63 -34.83 23.55
N ASN A 134 27.64 -35.30 24.81
CA ASN A 134 28.70 -35.10 25.80
C ASN A 134 29.04 -33.62 26.08
N LEU A 135 28.02 -32.74 26.08
CA LEU A 135 28.21 -31.33 26.41
C LEU A 135 28.44 -31.17 27.91
N SER A 136 29.45 -30.40 28.29
CA SER A 136 29.96 -30.35 29.67
C SER A 136 30.13 -28.93 30.22
N ILE A 137 30.37 -27.93 29.37
CA ILE A 137 30.53 -26.52 29.79
C ILE A 137 29.64 -25.56 29.00
N SER A 138 29.47 -24.33 29.48
CA SER A 138 28.61 -23.35 28.82
C SER A 138 29.18 -22.96 27.46
N LEU A 139 28.30 -22.52 26.56
CA LEU A 139 28.59 -22.16 25.18
C LEU A 139 29.10 -23.32 24.31
N GLU A 140 28.93 -24.57 24.74
CA GLU A 140 29.05 -25.75 23.88
C GLU A 140 27.71 -26.07 23.21
N GLY A 141 27.77 -26.66 22.01
CA GLY A 141 26.60 -26.97 21.22
C GLY A 141 26.95 -27.02 19.73
N VAL A 142 26.07 -26.47 18.89
CA VAL A 142 26.25 -26.51 17.42
C VAL A 142 26.29 -25.12 16.80
N LEU A 143 27.03 -25.01 15.70
CA LEU A 143 27.18 -23.81 14.88
C LEU A 143 26.82 -24.11 13.44
N PHE A 144 26.19 -23.16 12.77
CA PHE A 144 25.94 -23.19 11.32
C PHE A 144 26.60 -22.00 10.63
N HIS A 145 27.34 -22.23 9.53
CA HIS A 145 28.01 -21.17 8.77
C HIS A 145 27.10 -20.61 7.68
N LEU A 146 26.77 -19.31 7.76
CA LEU A 146 25.85 -18.59 6.85
C LEU A 146 26.48 -18.26 5.46
N GLY A 147 27.56 -18.94 5.08
CA GLY A 147 28.38 -18.59 3.91
C GLY A 147 28.97 -17.17 3.98
N THR A 148 28.72 -16.36 2.95
CA THR A 148 29.14 -14.95 2.89
C THR A 148 28.57 -14.16 4.08
N PRO A 149 29.35 -13.27 4.73
CA PRO A 149 28.84 -12.48 5.84
C PRO A 149 27.50 -11.80 5.52
N ILE A 150 26.60 -11.82 6.49
CA ILE A 150 25.35 -11.07 6.42
C ILE A 150 25.67 -9.62 6.73
N PRO A 151 25.26 -8.67 5.86
CA PRO A 151 25.52 -7.26 6.10
C PRO A 151 24.88 -6.79 7.41
N GLN A 152 25.56 -5.88 8.08
CA GLN A 152 25.06 -5.28 9.31
C GLN A 152 23.70 -4.61 9.08
N GLY A 153 22.79 -4.75 10.05
CA GLY A 153 21.46 -4.14 10.02
C GLY A 153 20.38 -4.99 9.32
N TRP A 154 20.74 -6.12 8.71
CA TRP A 154 19.76 -7.06 8.17
C TRP A 154 18.95 -7.72 9.29
N GLU A 155 17.66 -7.92 9.04
CA GLU A 155 16.80 -8.70 9.90
C GLU A 155 17.06 -10.19 9.65
N ILE A 156 17.24 -10.97 10.71
CA ILE A 156 17.37 -12.42 10.64
C ILE A 156 16.31 -13.06 11.54
N LEU A 157 15.45 -13.88 10.94
CA LEU A 157 14.51 -14.74 11.65
C LEU A 157 15.10 -16.14 11.73
N VAL A 158 15.12 -16.73 12.92
CA VAL A 158 15.55 -18.10 13.17
C VAL A 158 14.40 -18.84 13.83
N ASP A 159 13.85 -19.83 13.13
CA ASP A 159 12.88 -20.79 13.68
C ASP A 159 13.66 -22.06 14.06
N VAL A 160 13.47 -22.57 15.27
CA VAL A 160 14.14 -23.77 15.77
C VAL A 160 13.13 -24.65 16.49
N ASP A 161 13.11 -25.95 16.16
CA ASP A 161 12.35 -26.95 16.90
C ASP A 161 13.28 -27.79 17.79
N LEU A 162 13.09 -27.66 19.10
CA LEU A 162 13.91 -28.28 20.16
C LEU A 162 13.05 -29.22 21.02
N PRO A 163 12.79 -30.45 20.55
CA PRO A 163 11.93 -31.40 21.26
C PRO A 163 12.55 -31.96 22.54
N ILE A 164 13.88 -32.02 22.66
CA ILE A 164 14.57 -32.63 23.80
C ILE A 164 15.74 -31.76 24.24
N ASN A 165 15.87 -31.58 25.56
CA ASN A 165 17.05 -31.00 26.19
C ASN A 165 17.36 -31.74 27.49
N GLU A 166 18.36 -32.62 27.45
CA GLU A 166 18.79 -33.42 28.59
C GLU A 166 19.94 -32.75 29.35
N THR A 167 20.44 -31.61 28.86
CA THR A 167 21.60 -30.90 29.46
C THR A 167 21.32 -30.34 30.85
N GLY A 168 20.05 -30.17 31.21
CA GLY A 168 19.64 -29.44 32.41
C GLY A 168 19.96 -27.93 32.35
N ARG A 169 20.41 -27.42 31.19
CA ARG A 169 20.78 -26.02 30.96
C ARG A 169 19.82 -25.37 29.97
N PRO A 170 19.55 -24.07 30.09
CA PRO A 170 18.87 -23.33 29.03
C PRO A 170 19.68 -23.41 27.73
N ILE A 171 19.01 -23.50 26.59
CA ILE A 171 19.66 -23.41 25.27
C ILE A 171 19.50 -21.98 24.77
N LEU A 172 20.59 -21.40 24.28
CA LEU A 172 20.64 -20.09 23.64
C LEU A 172 20.71 -20.25 22.14
N CYS A 173 19.95 -19.44 21.41
CA CYS A 173 20.15 -19.18 20.00
C CYS A 173 20.59 -17.74 19.77
N GLY A 174 21.55 -17.53 18.89
CA GLY A 174 21.97 -16.19 18.47
C GLY A 174 22.89 -16.21 17.25
N LEU A 175 23.28 -15.03 16.77
CA LEU A 175 24.21 -14.91 15.64
C LEU A 175 25.63 -14.62 16.13
N LEU A 176 26.63 -15.20 15.44
CA LEU A 176 28.04 -15.07 15.78
C LEU A 176 28.87 -14.49 14.64
N THR A 177 30.03 -13.93 15.01
CA THR A 177 31.04 -13.42 14.06
C THR A 177 31.74 -14.51 13.24
N ALA A 178 31.71 -15.77 13.71
CA ALA A 178 32.32 -16.92 13.03
C ALA A 178 31.68 -18.23 13.49
N ALA A 179 31.67 -19.25 12.61
CA ALA A 179 31.29 -20.62 12.95
C ALA A 179 32.50 -21.39 13.53
N THR A 180 33.13 -20.84 14.56
CA THR A 180 34.29 -21.43 15.24
C THR A 180 34.15 -21.28 16.76
N PRO A 181 34.93 -22.03 17.58
CA PRO A 181 34.92 -21.83 19.02
C PRO A 181 35.23 -20.39 19.47
N ALA A 182 36.00 -19.64 18.67
CA ALA A 182 36.32 -18.23 18.90
C ALA A 182 35.21 -17.25 18.45
N GLY A 183 34.11 -17.73 17.86
CA GLY A 183 32.97 -16.90 17.46
C GLY A 183 32.36 -16.19 18.68
N VAL A 184 32.08 -14.89 18.52
CA VAL A 184 31.46 -14.06 19.56
C VAL A 184 30.07 -13.68 19.12
N TRP A 185 29.13 -13.59 20.07
CA TRP A 185 27.78 -13.09 19.83
C TRP A 185 27.82 -11.70 19.19
N ASN A 186 27.07 -11.52 18.10
CA ASN A 186 27.12 -10.31 17.28
C ASN A 186 25.74 -9.95 16.76
N THR A 187 24.85 -9.70 17.71
CA THR A 187 23.45 -9.37 17.47
C THR A 187 22.93 -8.41 18.51
N ASP A 188 21.81 -7.77 18.18
CA ASP A 188 20.99 -7.05 19.14
C ASP A 188 19.55 -7.59 19.07
N PRO A 189 19.05 -8.25 20.14
CA PRO A 189 19.78 -8.70 21.34
C PRO A 189 20.81 -9.81 21.01
N PRO A 190 21.87 -10.00 21.83
CA PRO A 190 23.03 -10.85 21.51
C PRO A 190 22.75 -12.36 21.37
N ASN A 191 21.70 -12.84 22.02
CA ASN A 191 21.15 -14.19 21.93
C ASN A 191 19.80 -14.21 22.68
N ARG A 192 19.07 -15.31 22.54
CA ARG A 192 17.78 -15.57 23.17
C ARG A 192 17.74 -17.00 23.70
N THR A 193 17.15 -17.20 24.87
CA THR A 193 16.83 -18.53 25.38
C THR A 193 15.72 -19.15 24.54
N LEU A 194 15.83 -20.44 24.27
CA LEU A 194 14.85 -21.27 23.57
C LEU A 194 14.03 -22.07 24.58
N ASP A 195 12.71 -22.08 24.40
CA ASP A 195 11.79 -22.91 25.19
C ASP A 195 11.49 -24.25 24.50
N LEU A 196 11.39 -25.33 25.28
CA LEU A 196 11.24 -26.69 24.75
C LEU A 196 9.85 -26.96 24.16
N GLY A 197 9.82 -27.70 23.04
CA GLY A 197 8.58 -28.12 22.38
C GLY A 197 7.78 -26.97 21.76
N LEU A 198 8.35 -25.78 21.66
CA LEU A 198 7.80 -24.64 20.94
C LEU A 198 8.63 -24.38 19.69
N ASN A 199 7.92 -24.16 18.57
CA ASN A 199 8.53 -23.66 17.36
C ASN A 199 8.66 -22.14 17.51
N GLU A 200 9.76 -21.69 18.12
CA GLU A 200 9.96 -20.27 18.42
C GLU A 200 10.63 -19.54 17.26
N GLY A 201 9.92 -18.59 16.66
CA GLY A 201 10.52 -17.64 15.73
C GLY A 201 11.27 -16.54 16.47
N LEU A 202 12.61 -16.61 16.44
CA LEU A 202 13.50 -15.64 17.05
C LEU A 202 13.95 -14.59 16.04
N ALA A 203 13.72 -13.31 16.35
CA ALA A 203 14.17 -12.18 15.53
C ALA A 203 15.47 -11.56 16.08
N PHE A 204 16.43 -11.35 15.19
CA PHE A 204 17.71 -10.71 15.45
C PHE A 204 18.02 -9.64 14.40
N VAL A 205 18.83 -8.65 14.77
CA VAL A 205 19.49 -7.75 13.81
C VAL A 205 20.96 -8.14 13.67
N ALA A 206 21.42 -8.32 12.44
CA ALA A 206 22.81 -8.67 12.16
C ALA A 206 23.77 -7.55 12.60
N GLY A 207 24.75 -7.88 13.46
CA GLY A 207 25.86 -6.99 13.79
C GLY A 207 26.97 -7.02 12.74
N PRO A 208 28.09 -6.29 12.97
CA PRO A 208 29.25 -6.30 12.08
C PRO A 208 29.86 -7.69 11.91
N ASN A 209 30.04 -8.18 10.68
CA ASN A 209 30.60 -9.51 10.39
C ASN A 209 29.76 -10.70 10.91
N THR A 210 28.42 -10.64 10.89
CA THR A 210 27.59 -11.82 11.17
C THR A 210 27.84 -12.93 10.15
N ARG A 211 28.29 -14.11 10.61
CA ARG A 211 28.67 -15.24 9.74
C ARG A 211 28.12 -16.59 10.17
N ALA A 212 27.56 -16.69 11.37
CA ALA A 212 27.09 -17.96 11.88
C ALA A 212 25.86 -17.81 12.77
N ILE A 213 25.17 -18.93 12.95
CA ILE A 213 24.21 -19.14 14.04
C ILE A 213 24.82 -20.11 15.03
N GLY A 214 24.55 -19.90 16.31
CA GLY A 214 24.88 -20.86 17.34
C GLY A 214 23.66 -21.22 18.15
N ILE A 215 23.48 -22.51 18.36
CA ILE A 215 22.51 -23.10 19.29
C ILE A 215 23.34 -23.77 20.38
N LEU A 216 23.46 -23.09 21.52
CA LEU A 216 24.50 -23.37 22.51
C LEU A 216 23.90 -23.45 23.91
N THR A 217 24.48 -24.30 24.76
CA THR A 217 24.11 -24.37 26.17
C THR A 217 24.47 -23.07 26.91
N ASN A 218 23.62 -22.66 27.86
CA ASN A 218 23.90 -21.57 28.81
C ASN A 218 24.47 -22.09 30.14
N THR A 219 24.70 -21.20 31.10
CA THR A 219 25.03 -21.57 32.48
C THR A 219 23.93 -22.41 33.12
N GLY A 220 24.34 -23.41 33.89
CA GLY A 220 23.45 -24.30 34.62
C GLY A 220 24.17 -25.54 35.16
N PRO A 221 23.44 -26.49 35.78
CA PRO A 221 23.99 -27.72 36.31
C PRO A 221 24.84 -28.46 35.27
N VAL A 222 25.90 -29.14 35.73
CA VAL A 222 26.75 -29.97 34.85
C VAL A 222 26.18 -31.38 34.87
N THR A 223 25.57 -31.80 33.76
CA THR A 223 25.27 -33.20 33.47
C THR A 223 25.84 -33.49 32.08
N LEU A 224 26.58 -34.59 31.93
CA LEU A 224 27.04 -35.02 30.61
C LEU A 224 25.82 -35.50 29.82
N SER A 225 25.35 -34.67 28.90
CA SER A 225 24.16 -34.94 28.10
C SER A 225 24.09 -34.01 26.89
N GLY A 226 23.07 -34.22 26.04
CA GLY A 226 22.86 -33.48 24.79
C GLY A 226 21.48 -32.83 24.72
N PHE A 227 21.19 -32.27 23.56
CA PHE A 227 19.85 -31.82 23.18
C PHE A 227 19.59 -32.22 21.73
N GLU A 228 18.33 -32.30 21.33
CA GLU A 228 17.95 -32.67 19.97
C GLU A 228 17.31 -31.48 19.27
N ILE A 229 17.69 -31.27 18.02
CA ILE A 229 17.06 -30.31 17.12
C ILE A 229 16.38 -31.09 16.01
N GLU A 230 15.09 -30.85 15.83
CA GLU A 230 14.29 -31.47 14.78
C GLU A 230 14.35 -30.66 13.48
N SER A 231 14.25 -29.33 13.59
CA SER A 231 14.39 -28.47 12.43
C SER A 231 14.99 -27.12 12.77
N VAL A 232 15.65 -26.52 11.78
CA VAL A 232 16.10 -25.12 11.84
C VAL A 232 15.77 -24.44 10.53
N ARG A 233 15.18 -23.26 10.61
CA ARG A 233 14.98 -22.37 9.47
C ARG A 233 15.54 -20.99 9.77
N VAL A 234 16.27 -20.44 8.81
CA VAL A 234 16.96 -19.15 8.95
C VAL A 234 16.62 -18.31 7.73
N VAL A 235 16.13 -17.10 7.97
CA VAL A 235 15.81 -16.14 6.92
C VAL A 235 16.50 -14.83 7.23
N ALA A 236 17.46 -14.43 6.39
CA ALA A 236 18.09 -13.13 6.46
C ALA A 236 17.54 -12.22 5.34
N THR A 237 17.02 -11.04 5.70
CA THR A 237 16.42 -10.09 4.76
C THR A 237 17.04 -8.70 4.94
N GLY A 238 17.51 -8.10 3.85
CA GLY A 238 18.05 -6.75 3.87
C GLY A 238 16.98 -5.67 4.03
N PRO A 239 17.36 -4.42 4.32
CA PRO A 239 16.39 -3.32 4.38
C PRO A 239 15.77 -3.07 3.00
N ASN A 240 14.45 -2.93 2.96
CA ASN A 240 13.74 -2.56 1.73
C ASN A 240 13.73 -1.04 1.57
N VAL A 241 14.86 -0.48 1.12
CA VAL A 241 15.08 0.98 1.02
C VAL A 241 14.31 1.65 -0.12
N GLY A 242 13.66 0.88 -0.99
CA GLY A 242 12.94 1.40 -2.16
C GLY A 242 13.86 1.94 -3.26
N THR A 243 13.25 2.24 -4.41
CA THR A 243 13.90 2.82 -5.59
C THR A 243 13.45 4.25 -5.74
N VAL A 244 14.39 5.19 -5.75
CA VAL A 244 14.11 6.62 -5.98
C VAL A 244 13.64 6.81 -7.44
N ILE A 245 12.57 7.56 -7.62
CA ILE A 245 12.02 7.92 -8.94
C ILE A 245 12.48 9.33 -9.30
N THR A 246 13.33 9.44 -10.33
CA THR A 246 13.97 10.69 -10.73
C THR A 246 13.09 11.56 -11.62
N ASP A 247 12.13 10.97 -12.33
CA ASP A 247 11.17 11.71 -13.16
C ASP A 247 9.81 11.02 -13.21
N LYS A 248 8.75 11.81 -13.43
CA LYS A 248 7.35 11.36 -13.51
C LYS A 248 6.54 12.23 -14.47
N SER A 249 5.83 11.58 -15.39
CA SER A 249 4.95 12.25 -16.38
C SER A 249 3.74 12.97 -15.77
N VAL A 250 3.26 12.51 -14.62
CA VAL A 250 2.12 13.09 -13.92
C VAL A 250 2.23 12.79 -12.42
N ASN A 251 2.09 13.82 -11.58
CA ASN A 251 2.10 13.62 -10.13
C ASN A 251 0.71 13.26 -9.63
N VAL A 252 0.45 11.98 -9.35
CA VAL A 252 -0.82 11.49 -8.80
C VAL A 252 -0.84 11.32 -7.28
N LEU A 253 0.31 11.46 -6.62
CA LEU A 253 0.47 11.32 -5.16
C LEU A 253 0.38 12.69 -4.50
N MET A 254 -0.75 13.35 -4.71
CA MET A 254 -1.03 14.63 -4.08
C MET A 254 -2.50 14.76 -3.72
N ASN A 255 -2.75 15.51 -2.65
CA ASN A 255 -4.09 15.84 -2.18
C ASN A 255 -4.10 17.32 -1.78
N SER A 256 -4.94 18.10 -2.46
CA SER A 256 -5.16 19.53 -2.16
C SER A 256 -3.85 20.33 -2.16
N GLY A 257 -2.97 20.06 -3.13
CA GLY A 257 -1.66 20.69 -3.28
C GLY A 257 -0.54 20.09 -2.43
N ALA A 258 -0.86 19.30 -1.41
CA ALA A 258 0.16 18.62 -0.60
C ALA A 258 0.64 17.33 -1.26
N HIS A 259 1.94 17.07 -1.21
CA HIS A 259 2.52 15.78 -1.58
C HIS A 259 2.29 14.78 -0.45
N THR A 260 1.25 13.97 -0.63
CA THR A 260 0.80 12.99 0.35
C THR A 260 0.09 11.89 -0.39
N GLY A 261 0.44 10.65 -0.08
CA GLY A 261 -0.24 9.47 -0.60
C GLY A 261 0.69 8.36 -1.02
N THR A 262 0.06 7.21 -1.22
CA THR A 262 0.68 6.00 -1.75
C THR A 262 -0.23 5.41 -2.82
N LEU A 263 0.35 4.64 -3.72
CA LEU A 263 -0.37 3.95 -4.78
C LEU A 263 0.28 2.58 -5.01
N ALA A 264 -0.45 1.51 -4.71
CA ALA A 264 -0.02 0.16 -5.05
C ALA A 264 -0.10 -0.06 -6.57
N GLY A 265 0.93 -0.68 -7.13
CA GLY A 265 1.03 -0.89 -8.56
C GLY A 265 2.21 -1.77 -8.95
N THR A 266 2.49 -1.78 -10.25
CA THR A 266 3.58 -2.55 -10.84
C THR A 266 4.49 -1.62 -11.64
N LEU A 267 5.80 -1.70 -11.40
CA LEU A 267 6.84 -1.00 -12.15
C LEU A 267 7.80 -2.02 -12.76
N ALA A 268 8.00 -1.97 -14.09
CA ALA A 268 8.86 -2.94 -14.79
C ALA A 268 8.54 -4.42 -14.48
N GLY A 269 7.25 -4.73 -14.27
CA GLY A 269 6.81 -6.08 -13.87
C GLY A 269 6.97 -6.43 -12.39
N VAL A 270 7.60 -5.55 -11.59
CA VAL A 270 7.77 -5.72 -10.14
C VAL A 270 6.56 -5.13 -9.40
N PRO A 271 5.80 -5.92 -8.61
CA PRO A 271 4.76 -5.39 -7.72
C PRO A 271 5.35 -4.59 -6.57
N GLY A 272 4.72 -3.49 -6.20
CA GLY A 272 5.16 -2.63 -5.11
C GLY A 272 4.22 -1.47 -4.84
N VAL A 273 4.68 -0.55 -4.01
CA VAL A 273 3.98 0.67 -3.64
C VAL A 273 4.81 1.88 -4.06
N MET A 274 4.20 2.77 -4.82
CA MET A 274 4.71 4.12 -5.05
C MET A 274 4.30 5.01 -3.87
N SER A 275 5.23 5.74 -3.28
CA SER A 275 4.98 6.73 -2.23
C SER A 275 5.66 8.05 -2.54
N THR A 276 5.16 9.15 -1.98
CA THR A 276 5.83 10.46 -2.04
C THR A 276 6.24 10.92 -0.65
N ASP A 277 7.37 11.61 -0.55
CA ASP A 277 7.67 12.44 0.62
C ASP A 277 7.00 13.82 0.51
N ALA A 278 7.19 14.67 1.53
CA ALA A 278 6.65 16.03 1.57
C ALA A 278 7.23 16.95 0.48
N ALA A 279 8.45 16.68 0.00
CA ALA A 279 9.08 17.41 -1.09
C ALA A 279 8.56 17.01 -2.48
N GLY A 280 7.80 15.92 -2.58
CA GLY A 280 7.28 15.40 -3.86
C GLY A 280 8.21 14.38 -4.52
N GLN A 281 9.23 13.93 -3.80
CA GLN A 281 10.14 12.88 -4.25
C GLN A 281 9.42 11.53 -4.13
N TRP A 282 9.32 10.84 -5.27
CA TRP A 282 8.70 9.53 -5.30
C TRP A 282 9.72 8.43 -5.00
N ILE A 283 9.26 7.41 -4.27
CA ILE A 283 10.00 6.18 -3.97
C ILE A 283 9.07 5.01 -4.32
N PHE A 284 9.58 4.06 -5.11
CA PHE A 284 8.92 2.80 -5.38
C PHE A 284 9.52 1.69 -4.50
N THR A 285 8.71 1.13 -3.61
CA THR A 285 9.12 0.04 -2.72
C THR A 285 8.48 -1.25 -3.18
N ARG A 286 9.29 -2.23 -3.60
CA ARG A 286 8.81 -3.53 -4.06
C ARG A 286 8.23 -4.37 -2.92
N ASP A 287 7.21 -5.18 -3.21
CA ASP A 287 6.51 -5.98 -2.20
C ASP A 287 7.26 -7.26 -1.81
N ARG A 288 8.20 -7.72 -2.65
CA ARG A 288 8.90 -9.00 -2.47
C ARG A 288 10.39 -8.89 -2.77
N PRO A 289 11.25 -9.63 -2.04
CA PRO A 289 12.65 -9.76 -2.36
C PRO A 289 12.86 -10.30 -3.78
N GLY A 290 13.94 -9.86 -4.42
CA GLY A 290 14.30 -10.27 -5.77
C GLY A 290 15.51 -9.49 -6.30
N PRO A 291 16.05 -9.91 -7.46
CA PRO A 291 17.17 -9.22 -8.09
C PRO A 291 16.78 -7.81 -8.57
N ALA A 292 17.78 -7.02 -8.97
CA ALA A 292 17.52 -5.75 -9.65
C ALA A 292 16.82 -6.03 -10.99
N VAL A 293 15.88 -5.16 -11.37
CA VAL A 293 15.11 -5.29 -12.62
C VAL A 293 15.32 -4.05 -13.47
N PRO A 294 15.69 -4.18 -14.77
CA PRO A 294 15.81 -3.04 -15.68
C PRO A 294 14.53 -2.21 -15.72
N CYS A 295 14.66 -0.90 -15.58
CA CYS A 295 13.57 0.07 -15.57
C CYS A 295 14.00 1.32 -16.34
N PRO A 296 14.09 1.23 -17.69
CA PRO A 296 14.54 2.35 -18.51
C PRO A 296 13.63 3.59 -18.35
N PRO A 297 14.14 4.81 -18.68
CA PRO A 297 13.34 6.03 -18.61
C PRO A 297 12.03 5.92 -19.38
N GLY A 298 10.95 6.42 -18.79
CA GLY A 298 9.61 6.33 -19.37
C GLY A 298 8.90 5.00 -19.16
N THR A 299 9.43 4.11 -18.31
CA THR A 299 8.74 2.86 -17.94
C THR A 299 7.38 3.16 -17.30
N ALA A 300 6.35 2.45 -17.73
CA ALA A 300 5.01 2.60 -17.18
C ALA A 300 4.92 2.03 -15.74
N PHE A 301 4.38 2.84 -14.84
CA PHE A 301 3.83 2.41 -13.58
C PHE A 301 2.33 2.12 -13.75
N VAL A 302 1.89 0.92 -13.41
CA VAL A 302 0.50 0.47 -13.57
C VAL A 302 -0.18 0.38 -12.20
N PRO A 303 -1.12 1.28 -11.87
CA PRO A 303 -1.85 1.21 -10.60
C PRO A 303 -2.71 -0.07 -10.52
N HIS A 304 -2.61 -0.81 -9.41
CA HIS A 304 -3.41 -2.04 -9.24
C HIS A 304 -4.91 -1.74 -9.22
N GLN A 305 -5.30 -0.64 -8.57
CA GLN A 305 -6.70 -0.23 -8.48
C GLN A 305 -7.30 0.11 -9.86
N ALA A 306 -6.53 0.67 -10.79
CA ALA A 306 -6.98 0.91 -12.17
C ALA A 306 -7.45 -0.40 -12.81
N ALA A 307 -6.61 -1.44 -12.77
CA ALA A 307 -6.94 -2.75 -13.32
C ALA A 307 -8.13 -3.42 -12.60
N GLN A 308 -8.17 -3.34 -11.27
CA GLN A 308 -9.21 -3.97 -10.46
C GLN A 308 -10.58 -3.33 -10.66
N LEU A 309 -10.64 -2.00 -10.75
CA LEU A 309 -11.89 -1.23 -10.76
C LEU A 309 -12.48 -1.03 -12.16
N ARG A 310 -11.67 -1.18 -13.22
CA ARG A 310 -12.06 -1.02 -14.63
C ARG A 310 -13.35 -1.75 -15.03
N ARG A 311 -13.64 -2.91 -14.42
CA ARG A 311 -14.78 -3.77 -14.78
C ARG A 311 -16.15 -3.29 -14.30
N TYR A 312 -16.18 -2.26 -13.45
CA TYR A 312 -17.41 -1.76 -12.83
C TYR A 312 -17.93 -0.51 -13.54
N PRO A 313 -19.25 -0.25 -13.52
CA PRO A 313 -19.78 1.06 -13.92
C PRO A 313 -19.03 2.20 -13.24
N ALA A 314 -18.66 3.22 -14.02
CA ALA A 314 -17.86 4.33 -13.54
C ALA A 314 -18.64 5.65 -13.53
N TRP A 315 -18.52 6.40 -12.44
CA TRP A 315 -18.95 7.79 -12.39
C TRP A 315 -17.71 8.67 -12.45
N ILE A 316 -17.65 9.56 -13.43
CA ILE A 316 -16.49 10.40 -13.70
C ILE A 316 -16.90 11.85 -13.42
N TRP A 317 -16.28 12.46 -12.42
CA TRP A 317 -16.48 13.88 -12.10
C TRP A 317 -15.13 14.58 -12.04
N ALA A 318 -14.68 15.03 -13.20
CA ALA A 318 -13.33 15.53 -13.43
C ALA A 318 -13.35 16.80 -14.27
N GLY A 319 -12.33 17.65 -14.06
CA GLY A 319 -12.14 18.87 -14.84
C GLY A 319 -12.30 20.15 -14.06
N ARG A 320 -12.84 20.14 -12.83
CA ARG A 320 -13.02 21.38 -12.06
C ARG A 320 -11.70 22.12 -11.85
N ASN A 321 -10.63 21.43 -11.50
CA ASN A 321 -9.35 22.07 -11.17
C ASN A 321 -8.56 22.55 -12.40
N ASN A 322 -9.03 22.29 -13.63
CA ASN A 322 -8.37 22.68 -14.87
C ASN A 322 -9.34 22.99 -16.01
N PHE A 323 -10.55 23.46 -15.69
CA PHE A 323 -11.65 23.70 -16.63
C PHE A 323 -11.30 24.68 -17.76
N ILE A 324 -10.37 25.61 -17.51
CA ILE A 324 -9.85 26.54 -18.53
C ILE A 324 -9.15 25.77 -19.67
N ALA A 325 -8.54 24.62 -19.37
CA ALA A 325 -7.96 23.72 -20.37
C ALA A 325 -9.01 22.73 -20.90
N SER A 326 -10.11 23.25 -21.46
CA SER A 326 -11.30 22.49 -21.87
C SER A 326 -10.97 21.29 -22.77
N GLU A 327 -10.12 21.47 -23.78
CA GLU A 327 -9.71 20.38 -24.67
C GLU A 327 -8.95 19.27 -23.92
N ALA A 328 -8.10 19.63 -22.97
CA ALA A 328 -7.40 18.65 -22.14
C ALA A 328 -8.38 17.89 -21.23
N VAL A 329 -9.36 18.57 -20.63
CA VAL A 329 -10.41 17.94 -19.82
C VAL A 329 -11.19 16.93 -20.66
N LYS A 330 -11.64 17.32 -21.86
CA LYS A 330 -12.36 16.43 -22.77
C LYS A 330 -11.52 15.22 -23.18
N ALA A 331 -10.24 15.42 -23.52
CA ALA A 331 -9.32 14.35 -23.88
C ALA A 331 -9.07 13.38 -22.71
N ASP A 332 -8.88 13.89 -21.50
CA ASP A 332 -8.66 13.06 -20.31
C ASP A 332 -9.91 12.25 -19.93
N ILE A 333 -11.11 12.84 -20.05
CA ILE A 333 -12.37 12.11 -19.84
C ILE A 333 -12.56 11.03 -20.91
N ALA A 334 -12.28 11.34 -22.17
CA ALA A 334 -12.30 10.35 -23.24
C ALA A 334 -11.31 9.19 -22.97
N ALA A 335 -10.11 9.49 -22.47
CA ALA A 335 -9.13 8.48 -22.07
C ALA A 335 -9.64 7.60 -20.91
N MET A 336 -10.29 8.20 -19.90
CA MET A 336 -10.91 7.44 -18.80
C MET A 336 -11.99 6.49 -19.31
N VAL A 337 -12.87 6.98 -20.19
CA VAL A 337 -13.94 6.18 -20.81
C VAL A 337 -13.36 5.05 -21.66
N GLY A 338 -12.35 5.34 -22.49
CA GLY A 338 -11.65 4.34 -23.30
C GLY A 338 -11.03 3.25 -22.44
N HIS A 339 -10.48 3.62 -21.28
CA HIS A 339 -9.95 2.66 -20.30
C HIS A 339 -11.03 1.84 -19.61
N LEU A 340 -12.33 2.09 -19.73
CA LEU A 340 -13.31 1.16 -19.16
C LEU A 340 -13.46 -0.10 -20.03
N GLY A 341 -13.33 0.05 -21.35
CA GLY A 341 -13.64 -1.03 -22.30
C GLY A 341 -15.13 -1.41 -22.34
N HIS A 342 -16.01 -0.59 -21.75
CA HIS A 342 -17.46 -0.79 -21.75
C HIS A 342 -18.23 0.53 -21.67
N GLY A 343 -19.50 0.52 -22.11
CA GLY A 343 -20.36 1.72 -22.16
C GLY A 343 -21.07 2.10 -20.85
N ARG A 344 -20.77 1.43 -19.73
CA ARG A 344 -21.38 1.70 -18.42
C ARG A 344 -20.61 2.79 -17.67
N TYR A 345 -20.89 4.03 -18.00
CA TYR A 345 -20.29 5.17 -17.31
C TYR A 345 -21.23 6.38 -17.31
N LEU A 346 -21.02 7.28 -16.35
CA LEU A 346 -21.60 8.61 -16.32
C LEU A 346 -20.50 9.67 -16.24
N VAL A 347 -20.74 10.82 -16.86
CA VAL A 347 -19.92 12.03 -16.72
C VAL A 347 -20.75 13.10 -16.03
N ALA A 348 -20.25 13.59 -14.90
CA ALA A 348 -20.90 14.61 -14.10
C ALA A 348 -20.49 16.02 -14.54
N GLY A 349 -21.48 16.91 -14.68
CA GLY A 349 -21.26 18.32 -15.00
C GLY A 349 -20.40 19.04 -13.97
N ILE A 350 -19.58 19.97 -14.45
CA ILE A 350 -18.66 20.77 -13.65
C ILE A 350 -19.44 21.91 -12.99
N LEU A 351 -19.21 22.13 -11.69
CA LEU A 351 -19.86 23.18 -10.92
C LEU A 351 -19.04 24.47 -10.94
N ASN A 352 -19.72 25.61 -11.01
CA ASN A 352 -19.16 26.92 -10.73
C ASN A 352 -19.33 27.27 -9.24
N GLY A 353 -18.40 28.06 -8.71
CA GLY A 353 -18.43 28.58 -7.34
C GLY A 353 -19.24 29.87 -7.21
N ALA A 354 -19.39 30.34 -5.97
CA ALA A 354 -20.21 31.51 -5.61
C ALA A 354 -19.83 32.80 -6.34
N THR A 355 -18.55 32.96 -6.67
CA THR A 355 -17.99 34.14 -7.33
C THR A 355 -17.95 34.01 -8.85
N GLU A 356 -18.22 32.82 -9.39
CA GLU A 356 -18.19 32.51 -10.82
C GLU A 356 -19.61 32.62 -11.38
N LYS A 357 -20.17 33.82 -11.26
CA LYS A 357 -21.54 34.17 -11.60
C LYS A 357 -21.73 34.33 -13.10
N ILE A 358 -22.99 34.31 -13.55
CA ILE A 358 -23.32 34.65 -14.94
C ILE A 358 -22.64 35.96 -15.37
N GLY A 359 -22.00 35.93 -16.53
CA GLY A 359 -21.24 37.06 -17.07
C GLY A 359 -19.76 37.07 -16.70
N THR A 360 -19.27 36.23 -15.78
CA THR A 360 -17.81 36.09 -15.57
C THR A 360 -17.18 35.16 -16.61
N PRO A 361 -15.87 35.32 -16.91
CA PRO A 361 -15.16 34.41 -17.82
C PRO A 361 -15.18 32.96 -17.34
N GLU A 362 -15.10 32.72 -16.04
CA GLU A 362 -15.10 31.37 -15.46
C GLU A 362 -16.44 30.68 -15.67
N HIS A 363 -17.55 31.40 -15.45
CA HIS A 363 -18.89 30.90 -15.73
C HIS A 363 -19.06 30.53 -17.20
N ALA A 364 -18.65 31.42 -18.12
CA ALA A 364 -18.71 31.15 -19.55
C ALA A 364 -17.89 29.92 -19.95
N ALA A 365 -16.69 29.75 -19.40
CA ALA A 365 -15.85 28.58 -19.66
C ALA A 365 -16.45 27.28 -19.12
N ILE A 366 -16.99 27.29 -17.89
CA ILE A 366 -17.59 26.10 -17.26
C ILE A 366 -18.87 25.70 -17.99
N THR A 367 -19.73 26.65 -18.34
CA THR A 367 -20.98 26.37 -19.06
C THR A 367 -20.72 25.87 -20.47
N ALA A 368 -19.77 26.47 -21.21
CA ALA A 368 -19.35 25.97 -22.51
C ALA A 368 -18.79 24.54 -22.43
N LEU A 369 -17.93 24.25 -21.45
CA LEU A 369 -17.39 22.91 -21.25
C LEU A 369 -18.49 21.89 -20.90
N ASN A 370 -19.49 22.26 -20.09
CA ASN A 370 -20.63 21.39 -19.80
C ASN A 370 -21.50 21.13 -21.04
N VAL A 371 -21.68 22.12 -21.92
CA VAL A 371 -22.36 21.94 -23.22
C VAL A 371 -21.60 20.93 -24.08
N ASP A 372 -20.28 21.07 -24.20
CA ASP A 372 -19.46 20.12 -24.95
C ASP A 372 -19.55 18.71 -24.37
N LEU A 373 -19.45 18.56 -23.04
CA LEU A 373 -19.54 17.26 -22.37
C LEU A 373 -20.93 16.62 -22.55
N ALA A 374 -22.00 17.42 -22.52
CA ALA A 374 -23.36 16.96 -22.82
C ALA A 374 -23.48 16.44 -24.26
N GLN A 375 -22.92 17.16 -25.23
CA GLN A 375 -22.90 16.75 -26.63
C GLN A 375 -22.10 15.46 -26.86
N ILE A 376 -20.93 15.33 -26.22
CA ILE A 376 -20.04 14.18 -26.38
C ILE A 376 -20.62 12.92 -25.74
N HIS A 377 -21.19 13.04 -24.53
CA HIS A 377 -21.60 11.88 -23.73
C HIS A 377 -23.10 11.57 -23.78
N GLY A 378 -23.92 12.47 -24.34
CA GLY A 378 -25.35 12.29 -24.53
C GLY A 378 -26.06 11.90 -23.23
N GLU A 379 -26.82 10.81 -23.25
CA GLU A 379 -27.55 10.33 -22.07
C GLU A 379 -26.67 9.95 -20.87
N ARG A 380 -25.35 9.77 -21.08
CA ARG A 380 -24.38 9.49 -20.01
C ARG A 380 -23.88 10.75 -19.30
N PHE A 381 -24.20 11.94 -19.81
CA PHE A 381 -23.94 13.18 -19.11
C PHE A 381 -25.04 13.47 -18.06
N VAL A 382 -24.63 13.86 -16.86
CA VAL A 382 -25.52 14.31 -15.79
C VAL A 382 -25.21 15.77 -15.50
N ASP A 383 -26.11 16.67 -15.89
CA ASP A 383 -25.98 18.10 -15.63
C ASP A 383 -26.28 18.42 -14.15
N LEU A 384 -25.29 18.16 -13.30
CA LEU A 384 -25.39 18.41 -11.86
C LEU A 384 -25.56 19.89 -11.55
N ARG A 385 -25.00 20.78 -12.39
CA ARG A 385 -25.06 22.22 -12.17
C ARG A 385 -26.49 22.72 -12.35
N ALA A 386 -27.10 22.46 -13.51
CA ALA A 386 -28.48 22.86 -13.77
C ALA A 386 -29.45 22.22 -12.78
N MET A 387 -29.21 20.95 -12.41
CA MET A 387 -30.01 20.24 -11.42
C MET A 387 -29.95 20.89 -10.03
N LEU A 388 -28.76 21.24 -9.54
CA LEU A 388 -28.60 21.87 -8.22
C LEU A 388 -29.22 23.27 -8.17
N ILE A 389 -29.10 24.05 -9.25
CA ILE A 389 -29.72 25.38 -9.34
C ILE A 389 -31.25 25.25 -9.34
N ALA A 390 -31.80 24.32 -10.12
CA ALA A 390 -33.24 24.08 -10.18
C ALA A 390 -33.82 23.52 -8.86
N ALA A 391 -33.00 22.85 -8.04
CA ALA A 391 -33.39 22.35 -6.73
C ALA A 391 -33.42 23.44 -5.63
N GLY A 392 -32.84 24.61 -5.89
CA GLY A 392 -32.77 25.72 -4.94
C GLY A 392 -34.16 26.24 -4.55
N HIS A 393 -34.28 26.73 -3.31
CA HIS A 393 -35.53 27.29 -2.84
C HIS A 393 -35.78 28.65 -3.52
N PRO A 394 -36.93 28.89 -4.19
CA PRO A 394 -37.14 30.05 -5.05
C PRO A 394 -37.13 31.41 -4.33
N VAL A 395 -37.28 31.42 -2.99
CA VAL A 395 -37.18 32.63 -2.16
C VAL A 395 -35.80 32.74 -1.50
N THR A 396 -35.42 31.77 -0.66
CA THR A 396 -34.13 31.77 0.06
C THR A 396 -32.91 31.80 -0.86
N ASP A 397 -32.95 31.10 -2.00
CA ASP A 397 -31.84 30.98 -2.93
C ASP A 397 -32.00 31.86 -4.17
N ALA A 398 -32.96 32.80 -4.17
CA ALA A 398 -33.32 33.59 -5.34
C ALA A 398 -32.13 34.32 -5.99
N ALA A 399 -31.23 34.86 -5.17
CA ALA A 399 -30.05 35.58 -5.65
C ALA A 399 -29.05 34.63 -6.35
N ASP A 400 -28.75 33.49 -5.74
CA ASP A 400 -27.85 32.50 -6.33
C ASP A 400 -28.43 31.90 -7.63
N ILE A 401 -29.74 31.64 -7.66
CA ILE A 401 -30.45 31.17 -8.85
C ILE A 401 -30.37 32.23 -9.97
N ALA A 402 -30.61 33.50 -9.66
CA ALA A 402 -30.51 34.60 -10.62
C ALA A 402 -29.06 34.79 -11.13
N ASP A 403 -28.08 34.59 -10.25
CA ASP A 403 -26.65 34.66 -10.58
C ASP A 403 -26.15 33.39 -11.31
N ASP A 404 -27.00 32.39 -11.50
CA ASP A 404 -26.69 31.10 -12.13
C ASP A 404 -25.49 30.41 -11.44
N VAL A 405 -25.52 30.39 -10.11
CA VAL A 405 -24.54 29.68 -9.26
C VAL A 405 -25.26 28.65 -8.42
N VAL A 406 -24.54 27.60 -7.99
CA VAL A 406 -25.08 26.62 -7.04
C VAL A 406 -25.55 27.36 -5.78
N PRO A 407 -26.79 27.16 -5.32
CA PRO A 407 -27.32 27.81 -4.12
C PRO A 407 -26.44 27.68 -2.88
N ALA A 408 -26.34 28.75 -2.10
CA ALA A 408 -25.63 28.76 -0.82
C ALA A 408 -26.20 27.74 0.17
N SER A 409 -27.52 27.47 0.12
CA SER A 409 -28.16 26.40 0.89
C SER A 409 -27.60 25.00 0.62
N PHE A 410 -26.92 24.80 -0.52
CA PHE A 410 -26.26 23.54 -0.91
C PHE A 410 -24.74 23.59 -0.83
N ARG A 411 -24.14 24.72 -0.43
CA ARG A 411 -22.68 24.88 -0.32
C ARG A 411 -22.23 24.92 1.12
N SER A 412 -21.00 24.47 1.37
CA SER A 412 -20.30 24.65 2.64
C SER A 412 -19.36 25.87 2.63
N GLY A 413 -19.14 26.46 1.44
CA GLY A 413 -18.23 27.60 1.23
C GLY A 413 -18.34 28.15 -0.19
N ASN A 414 -17.23 28.65 -0.76
CA ASN A 414 -17.26 29.21 -2.11
C ASN A 414 -17.59 28.17 -3.19
N LEU A 415 -17.00 26.97 -3.08
CA LEU A 415 -17.05 25.96 -4.13
C LEU A 415 -17.71 24.66 -3.69
N HIS A 416 -17.36 24.14 -2.52
CA HIS A 416 -17.73 22.79 -2.10
C HIS A 416 -19.18 22.67 -1.61
N LEU A 417 -19.77 21.50 -1.82
CA LEU A 417 -21.14 21.18 -1.41
C LEU A 417 -21.18 20.82 0.07
N ASN A 418 -22.31 21.13 0.71
CA ASN A 418 -22.65 20.59 2.03
C ASN A 418 -23.43 19.27 1.90
N ASP A 419 -23.92 18.74 3.01
CA ASP A 419 -24.66 17.47 3.05
C ASP A 419 -25.91 17.47 2.15
N ALA A 420 -26.66 18.57 2.09
CA ALA A 420 -27.85 18.70 1.26
C ALA A 420 -27.49 18.71 -0.24
N GLY A 421 -26.47 19.46 -0.62
CA GLY A 421 -25.95 19.47 -1.99
C GLY A 421 -25.48 18.08 -2.43
N TYR A 422 -24.73 17.37 -1.59
CA TYR A 422 -24.31 16.00 -1.89
C TYR A 422 -25.46 15.00 -1.96
N HIS A 423 -26.54 15.19 -1.20
CA HIS A 423 -27.75 14.36 -1.32
C HIS A 423 -28.41 14.53 -2.69
N HIS A 424 -28.53 15.76 -3.20
CA HIS A 424 -29.06 16.02 -4.55
C HIS A 424 -28.18 15.37 -5.64
N VAL A 425 -26.85 15.49 -5.52
CA VAL A 425 -25.91 14.83 -6.45
C VAL A 425 -26.08 13.31 -6.41
N ALA A 426 -26.13 12.70 -5.23
CA ALA A 426 -26.31 11.27 -5.08
C ALA A 426 -27.60 10.79 -5.76
N THR A 427 -28.71 11.49 -5.52
CA THR A 427 -30.02 11.18 -6.13
C THR A 427 -29.97 11.26 -7.66
N ALA A 428 -29.37 12.31 -8.22
CA ALA A 428 -29.27 12.46 -9.68
C ALA A 428 -28.41 11.37 -10.32
N MET A 429 -27.26 11.03 -9.72
CA MET A 429 -26.35 9.99 -10.23
C MET A 429 -26.98 8.60 -10.15
N VAL A 430 -27.70 8.29 -9.07
CA VAL A 430 -28.45 7.04 -8.90
C VAL A 430 -29.57 6.94 -9.92
N ALA A 431 -30.39 7.98 -10.05
CA ALA A 431 -31.50 8.02 -11.01
C ALA A 431 -31.01 7.77 -12.44
N ARG A 432 -29.92 8.45 -12.85
CA ARG A 432 -29.35 8.26 -14.19
C ARG A 432 -28.77 6.86 -14.39
N THR A 433 -28.08 6.32 -13.39
CA THR A 433 -27.54 4.95 -13.43
C THR A 433 -28.64 3.91 -13.62
N MET A 434 -29.77 4.09 -12.92
CA MET A 434 -30.92 3.19 -13.04
C MET A 434 -31.61 3.34 -14.40
N ALA A 435 -31.76 4.57 -14.91
CA ALA A 435 -32.35 4.82 -16.24
C ALA A 435 -31.58 4.11 -17.36
N LEU A 436 -30.25 4.08 -17.28
CA LEU A 436 -29.37 3.43 -18.26
C LEU A 436 -29.14 1.93 -17.98
N ARG A 437 -29.74 1.38 -16.92
CA ARG A 437 -29.67 -0.04 -16.54
C ARG A 437 -28.23 -0.54 -16.34
N PHE A 438 -27.40 0.27 -15.70
CA PHE A 438 -26.01 -0.08 -15.38
C PHE A 438 -25.85 -1.05 -14.21
#